data_AF-A0A7C6VM69-F1
#
_entry.id   AF-A0A7C6VM69-F1
#
_cell.length_a   1.000
_cell.length_b   1.000
_cell.length_c   1.000
_cell.angle_alpha   90.00
_cell.angle_beta   90.00
_cell.angle_gamma   90.00
#
_symmetry.space_group_name_H-M   'P 1'
#
loop_
_entity.id
_entity.type
_entity.pdbx_description
1 polymer ?
#
loop_
_entity_poly.entity_id
_entity_poly.type
_entity_poly.pdbx_seq_one_letter_code
_entity_poly.pdbx_strand_id
1 'polypeptide(L)'
;MDLLGLANYAVFMAILIGIYALLALGLNIQWGFTGLFNAGIAGFFAVGAYASAILTSLPATGRLGGYELPLVVGWLASMVAAGLIAWPIGKICLRFRSDYLAIATIGIAEIIRLVIRTEDWLTGGVRGVNGIPRPFGDLDYMP
;
A
#
# COMPACT_ATOMS: atom_id res chain seq x y z
N MET A 1 -22.96 -23.75 7.95
CA MET A 1 -22.01 -22.93 7.18
C MET A 1 -22.61 -22.81 5.80
N ASP A 2 -23.33 -21.71 5.54
CA ASP A 2 -23.99 -21.52 4.25
C ASP A 2 -22.92 -21.44 3.16
N LEU A 3 -23.14 -22.09 2.01
CA LEU A 3 -22.19 -22.17 0.90
C LEU A 3 -21.70 -20.77 0.47
N LEU A 4 -22.58 -19.77 0.60
CA LEU A 4 -22.33 -18.36 0.31
C LEU A 4 -21.33 -17.72 1.29
N GLY A 5 -21.36 -18.11 2.57
CA GLY A 5 -20.36 -17.70 3.56
C GLY A 5 -18.98 -18.28 3.27
N LEU A 6 -18.92 -19.55 2.83
CA LEU A 6 -17.68 -20.18 2.41
C LEU A 6 -17.09 -19.51 1.17
N ALA A 7 -17.94 -19.16 0.19
CA ALA A 7 -17.54 -18.45 -1.01
C ALA A 7 -16.98 -17.05 -0.71
N ASN A 8 -17.66 -16.26 0.13
CA ASN A 8 -17.17 -14.93 0.54
C ASN A 8 -15.82 -15.01 1.28
N TYR A 9 -15.65 -16.02 2.15
CA TYR A 9 -14.38 -16.26 2.81
C TYR A 9 -13.27 -16.62 1.81
N ALA A 10 -13.57 -17.47 0.82
CA ALA A 10 -12.61 -17.85 -0.21
C ALA A 10 -12.19 -16.64 -1.07
N VAL A 11 -13.13 -15.76 -1.43
CA VAL A 11 -12.82 -14.51 -2.16
C VAL A 11 -11.93 -13.59 -1.33
N PHE A 12 -12.26 -13.39 -0.05
CA PHE A 12 -11.43 -12.58 0.85
C PHE A 12 -10.00 -13.14 0.97
N MET A 13 -9.87 -14.45 1.12
CA MET A 13 -8.56 -15.13 1.15
C MET A 13 -7.82 -14.97 -0.18
N ALA A 14 -8.50 -15.13 -1.32
CA ALA A 14 -7.91 -14.96 -2.64
C ALA A 14 -7.37 -13.53 -2.85
N ILE A 15 -8.08 -12.51 -2.36
CA ILE A 15 -7.63 -11.12 -2.40
C ILE A 15 -6.35 -10.95 -1.57
N LEU A 16 -6.33 -11.46 -0.33
CA LEU A 16 -5.13 -11.38 0.52
C LEU A 16 -3.94 -12.11 -0.12
N ILE A 17 -4.16 -13.32 -0.64
CA ILE A 17 -3.15 -14.10 -1.35
C ILE A 17 -2.63 -13.30 -2.55
N GLY A 18 -3.51 -12.69 -3.34
CA GLY A 18 -3.12 -11.86 -4.48
C GLY A 18 -2.24 -10.68 -4.09
N ILE A 19 -2.58 -9.97 -3.00
CA ILE A 19 -1.77 -8.85 -2.49
C ILE A 19 -0.38 -9.34 -2.06
N TYR A 20 -0.28 -10.41 -1.28
CA TYR A 20 1.01 -10.95 -0.84
C TYR A 20 1.81 -11.58 -1.99
N ALA A 21 1.14 -12.17 -2.99
CA ALA A 21 1.79 -12.68 -4.19
C ALA A 21 2.43 -11.55 -5.00
N LEU A 22 1.75 -10.40 -5.15
CA LEU A 22 2.34 -9.23 -5.80
C LEU A 22 3.54 -8.67 -5.03
N LEU A 23 3.47 -8.63 -3.69
CA LEU A 23 4.61 -8.24 -2.86
C LEU A 23 5.79 -9.21 -3.00
N ALA A 24 5.52 -10.51 -2.97
CA ALA A 24 6.53 -11.55 -3.16
C ALA A 24 7.16 -11.47 -4.56
N LEU A 25 6.36 -11.21 -5.60
CA LEU A 25 6.83 -10.99 -6.97
C LEU A 25 7.74 -9.76 -7.05
N GLY A 26 7.32 -8.63 -6.45
CA GLY A 26 8.13 -7.41 -6.40
C GLY A 26 9.46 -7.62 -5.67
N LEU A 27 9.48 -8.43 -4.61
CA LEU A 27 10.71 -8.80 -3.92
C LEU A 27 11.55 -9.79 -4.74
N ASN A 28 10.93 -10.72 -5.47
CA ASN A 28 11.64 -11.65 -6.35
C ASN A 28 12.35 -10.92 -7.49
N ILE A 29 11.73 -9.87 -8.05
CA ILE A 29 12.37 -9.00 -9.06
C ILE A 29 13.66 -8.37 -8.51
N GLN A 30 13.61 -7.87 -7.27
CA GLN A 30 14.76 -7.21 -6.64
C GLN A 30 15.81 -8.23 -6.19
N TRP A 31 15.44 -9.16 -5.32
CA TRP A 31 16.40 -10.08 -4.72
C TRP A 31 16.79 -11.22 -5.66
N GLY A 32 15.83 -11.77 -6.40
CA GLY A 32 16.06 -12.91 -7.29
C GLY A 32 16.91 -12.56 -8.52
N PHE A 33 16.63 -11.43 -9.19
CA PHE A 33 17.36 -11.06 -10.41
C PHE A 33 18.57 -10.16 -10.16
N THR A 34 18.52 -9.27 -9.16
CA THR A 34 19.61 -8.31 -8.92
C THR A 34 20.49 -8.67 -7.72
N GLY A 35 20.08 -9.65 -6.90
CA GLY A 35 20.79 -10.02 -5.66
C GLY A 35 20.63 -9.01 -4.52
N LEU A 36 19.83 -7.96 -4.72
CA LEU A 36 19.62 -6.89 -3.74
C LEU A 36 18.44 -7.21 -2.82
N PHE A 37 18.73 -7.45 -1.55
CA PHE A 37 17.70 -7.71 -0.55
C PHE A 37 17.07 -6.39 -0.06
N ASN A 38 15.79 -6.17 -0.38
CA ASN A 38 15.01 -5.02 0.08
C ASN A 38 13.97 -5.46 1.11
N ALA A 39 14.28 -5.28 2.39
CA ALA A 39 13.36 -5.58 3.49
C ALA A 39 12.35 -4.44 3.75
N GLY A 40 12.55 -3.27 3.14
CA GLY A 40 11.68 -2.10 3.26
C GLY A 40 10.49 -2.05 2.32
N ILE A 41 10.22 -3.11 1.55
CA ILE A 41 9.14 -3.15 0.54
C ILE A 41 7.76 -2.80 1.13
N ALA A 42 7.51 -3.16 2.40
CA ALA A 42 6.28 -2.85 3.12
C ALA A 42 6.03 -1.33 3.28
N GLY A 43 7.10 -0.52 3.38
CA GLY A 43 6.98 0.94 3.45
C GLY A 43 6.45 1.53 2.15
N PHE A 44 6.98 1.11 1.01
CA PHE A 44 6.49 1.55 -0.30
C PHE A 44 5.08 1.06 -0.60
N PHE A 45 4.76 -0.16 -0.15
CA PHE A 45 3.38 -0.66 -0.18
C PHE A 45 2.42 0.23 0.62
N ALA A 46 2.83 0.66 1.83
CA ALA A 46 2.05 1.57 2.65
C ALA A 46 1.84 2.93 1.96
N VAL A 47 2.88 3.51 1.36
CA VAL A 47 2.76 4.76 0.57
C VAL A 47 1.69 4.63 -0.51
N GLY A 48 1.74 3.56 -1.31
CA GLY A 48 0.76 3.32 -2.36
C GLY A 48 -0.66 3.15 -1.80
N ALA A 49 -0.82 2.38 -0.73
CA ALA A 49 -2.12 2.16 -0.08
C ALA A 49 -2.72 3.47 0.45
N TYR A 50 -1.94 4.29 1.15
CA TYR A 50 -2.40 5.59 1.66
C TYR A 50 -2.67 6.59 0.56
N ALA A 51 -1.90 6.61 -0.53
CA ALA A 51 -2.19 7.47 -1.68
C ALA A 51 -3.56 7.16 -2.31
N SER A 52 -3.88 5.88 -2.54
CA SER A 52 -5.21 5.49 -3.02
C SER A 52 -6.28 5.85 -1.99
N ALA A 53 -6.04 5.55 -0.71
CA ALA A 53 -7.02 5.78 0.34
C ALA A 53 -7.35 7.28 0.50
N ILE A 54 -6.37 8.16 0.45
CA ILE A 54 -6.57 9.62 0.55
C ILE A 54 -7.43 10.14 -0.60
N LEU A 55 -7.18 9.69 -1.83
CA LEU A 55 -7.89 10.18 -3.02
C LEU A 55 -9.31 9.61 -3.18
N THR A 56 -9.51 8.36 -2.75
CA THR A 56 -10.79 7.65 -2.94
C THR A 56 -11.70 7.72 -1.71
N SER A 57 -11.17 8.05 -0.53
CA SER A 57 -11.99 8.13 0.70
C SER A 57 -13.05 9.23 0.64
N LEU A 58 -14.15 8.98 1.35
CA LEU A 58 -15.23 9.94 1.61
C LEU A 58 -14.71 11.23 2.28
N PRO A 59 -15.44 12.35 2.18
CA PRO A 59 -15.07 13.63 2.78
C PRO A 59 -14.79 13.50 4.28
N ALA A 60 -13.55 13.78 4.68
CA ALA A 60 -13.13 13.77 6.06
C ALA A 60 -12.80 15.20 6.51
N THR A 61 -13.56 15.75 7.44
CA THR A 61 -13.32 17.09 7.99
C THR A 61 -12.00 17.11 8.76
N GLY A 62 -11.03 17.91 8.32
CA GLY A 62 -9.75 18.10 9.01
C GLY A 62 -8.60 17.19 8.56
N ARG A 63 -8.74 16.45 7.46
CA ARG A 63 -7.66 15.64 6.87
C ARG A 63 -7.55 15.89 5.36
N LEU A 64 -6.34 15.78 4.82
CA LEU A 64 -6.11 15.71 3.37
C LEU A 64 -6.80 14.45 2.83
N GLY A 65 -7.79 14.64 1.96
CA GLY A 65 -8.61 13.57 1.38
C GLY A 65 -10.05 14.01 1.18
N GLY A 66 -10.92 13.10 0.73
CA GLY A 66 -12.32 13.45 0.47
C GLY A 66 -12.62 13.90 -0.95
N TYR A 67 -11.78 13.54 -1.91
CA TYR A 67 -11.97 13.91 -3.31
C TYR A 67 -12.95 12.99 -4.05
N GLU A 68 -13.36 11.88 -3.42
CA GLU A 68 -14.30 10.88 -3.98
C GLU A 68 -13.94 10.49 -5.42
N LEU A 69 -12.64 10.46 -5.72
CA LEU A 69 -12.17 10.22 -7.07
C LEU A 69 -12.41 8.75 -7.47
N PRO A 70 -12.59 8.49 -8.77
CA PRO A 70 -12.72 7.13 -9.27
C PRO A 70 -11.53 6.25 -8.83
N LEU A 71 -11.82 4.99 -8.52
CA LEU A 71 -10.82 4.02 -8.03
C LEU A 71 -9.59 3.91 -8.95
N VAL A 72 -9.80 4.01 -10.26
CA VAL A 72 -8.74 3.98 -11.28
C VAL A 72 -7.73 5.11 -11.07
N VAL A 73 -8.19 6.31 -10.72
CA VAL A 73 -7.33 7.45 -10.39
C VAL A 73 -6.55 7.16 -9.11
N GLY A 74 -7.19 6.53 -8.12
CA GLY A 74 -6.53 6.03 -6.91
C GLY A 74 -5.36 5.09 -7.23
N TRP A 75 -5.56 4.11 -8.12
CA TRP A 75 -4.50 3.17 -8.52
C TRP A 75 -3.35 3.85 -9.27
N LEU A 76 -3.66 4.72 -10.23
CA LEU A 76 -2.63 5.48 -10.95
C LEU A 76 -1.82 6.35 -9.99
N ALA A 77 -2.50 7.06 -9.09
CA ALA A 77 -1.85 7.89 -8.09
C ALA A 77 -1.00 7.07 -7.11
N SER A 78 -1.44 5.86 -6.71
CA SER A 78 -0.61 4.95 -5.91
C SER A 78 0.69 4.58 -6.60
N MET A 79 0.65 4.24 -7.89
CA MET A 79 1.86 3.91 -8.65
C MET A 79 2.80 5.12 -8.76
N VAL A 80 2.24 6.29 -9.06
CA VAL A 80 3.02 7.54 -9.16
C VAL A 80 3.63 7.92 -7.81
N ALA A 81 2.85 7.90 -6.73
CA ALA A 81 3.32 8.25 -5.38
C ALA A 81 4.40 7.28 -4.89
N ALA A 82 4.16 5.97 -5.02
CA ALA A 82 5.15 4.96 -4.65
C ALA A 82 6.43 5.10 -5.49
N GLY A 83 6.32 5.34 -6.80
CA GLY A 83 7.46 5.56 -7.69
C GLY A 83 8.25 6.85 -7.36
N LEU A 84 7.55 7.95 -7.10
CA LEU A 84 8.15 9.24 -6.73
C LEU A 84 8.92 9.17 -5.41
N ILE A 85 8.43 8.41 -4.44
CA ILE A 85 9.15 8.19 -3.17
C ILE A 85 10.27 7.16 -3.34
N ALA A 86 10.04 6.09 -4.09
CA ALA A 86 11.02 5.04 -4.33
C ALA A 86 12.23 5.52 -5.15
N TRP A 87 12.05 6.45 -6.09
CA TRP A 87 13.15 6.92 -6.94
C TRP A 87 14.31 7.59 -6.18
N PRO A 88 14.12 8.65 -5.38
CA PRO A 88 15.21 9.28 -4.65
C PRO A 88 15.81 8.32 -3.62
N ILE A 89 14.97 7.54 -2.93
CA ILE A 89 15.43 6.55 -1.96
C ILE A 89 16.30 5.48 -2.64
N GLY A 90 15.82 4.89 -3.74
CA GLY A 90 16.56 3.89 -4.50
C GLY A 90 17.88 4.45 -5.00
N LYS A 91 17.91 5.68 -5.53
CA LYS A 91 19.14 6.33 -5.99
C LYS A 91 20.20 6.47 -4.88
N ILE A 92 19.77 6.71 -3.64
CA ILE A 92 20.66 6.81 -2.48
C ILE A 92 21.08 5.41 -2.01
N CYS A 93 20.12 4.51 -1.85
CA CYS A 93 20.32 3.19 -1.25
C CYS A 93 21.15 2.24 -2.13
N LEU A 94 21.02 2.32 -3.46
CA LEU A 94 21.78 1.48 -4.40
C LEU A 94 23.31 1.69 -4.34
N ARG A 95 23.80 2.70 -3.62
CA ARG A 95 25.22 2.93 -3.38
C ARG A 95 25.81 2.06 -2.26
N PHE A 96 24.97 1.41 -1.45
CA PHE A 96 25.42 0.56 -0.36
C PHE A 96 25.76 -0.86 -0.85
N ARG A 97 26.62 -1.57 -0.09
CA ARG A 97 26.81 -3.03 -0.28
C ARG A 97 25.51 -3.76 0.06
N SER A 98 25.31 -4.95 -0.51
CA SER A 98 24.10 -5.77 -0.37
C SER A 98 23.56 -5.84 1.07
N ASP A 99 24.46 -6.05 2.03
CA ASP A 99 24.07 -6.29 3.43
C ASP A 99 23.64 -4.98 4.12
N TYR A 100 24.27 -3.86 3.76
CA TYR A 100 23.91 -2.54 4.27
C TYR A 100 22.64 -2.00 3.60
N LEU A 101 22.36 -2.38 2.35
CA LEU A 101 21.12 -2.03 1.66
C LEU A 101 19.91 -2.52 2.46
N ALA A 102 19.94 -3.78 2.89
CA ALA A 102 18.85 -4.38 3.65
C ALA A 102 18.53 -3.58 4.93
N ILE A 103 19.56 -3.27 5.71
CA ILE A 103 19.44 -2.50 6.96
C ILE A 103 18.89 -1.09 6.67
N ALA A 104 19.41 -0.42 5.64
CA ALA A 104 18.94 0.91 5.24
C ALA A 104 17.46 0.90 4.85
N THR A 105 17.01 -0.11 4.08
CA THR A 105 15.61 -0.23 3.66
C THR A 105 14.65 -0.50 4.82
N ILE A 106 15.07 -1.23 5.86
CA ILE A 106 14.29 -1.38 7.11
C ILE A 106 14.11 -0.03 7.79
N GLY A 107 15.20 0.74 7.93
CA GLY A 107 15.16 2.07 8.53
C GLY A 107 14.21 3.00 7.78
N ILE A 108 14.24 2.97 6.45
CA ILE A 108 13.32 3.75 5.60
C ILE A 108 11.87 3.32 5.80
N ALA A 109 11.59 2.01 5.83
CA ALA A 109 10.24 1.52 6.06
C ALA A 109 9.70 1.96 7.44
N GLU A 110 10.55 1.97 8.47
CA GLU A 110 10.15 2.47 9.78
C GLU A 110 9.93 3.99 9.79
N ILE A 111 10.76 4.76 9.10
CA ILE A 111 10.53 6.21 8.94
C ILE A 111 9.17 6.46 8.27
N ILE A 112 8.87 5.75 7.18
CA ILE A 112 7.56 5.86 6.51
C ILE A 112 6.42 5.50 7.48
N ARG A 113 6.58 4.41 8.24
CA ARG A 113 5.59 3.98 9.24
C ARG A 113 5.37 5.03 10.33
N LEU A 114 6.44 5.67 10.81
CA LEU A 114 6.38 6.74 11.81
C LEU A 114 5.64 7.95 11.26
N VAL A 115 6.00 8.42 10.07
CA VAL A 115 5.31 9.54 9.39
C VAL A 115 3.82 9.23 9.25
N ILE A 116 3.46 8.03 8.78
CA ILE A 116 2.06 7.61 8.65
C ILE A 116 1.32 7.63 9.99
N ARG A 117 1.98 7.30 11.10
CA ARG A 117 1.35 7.26 12.42
C ARG A 117 1.28 8.61 13.12
N THR A 118 2.19 9.53 12.78
CA THR A 118 2.31 10.85 13.40
C THR A 118 1.53 11.92 12.66
N GLU A 119 1.47 11.87 11.33
CA GLU A 119 0.85 12.92 10.52
C GLU A 119 -0.68 12.75 10.43
N ASP A 120 -1.37 13.15 11.50
CA ASP A 120 -2.84 13.08 11.61
C ASP A 120 -3.56 13.79 10.45
N TRP A 121 -3.06 14.95 10.03
CA TRP A 121 -3.65 15.74 8.95
C TRP A 121 -3.53 15.07 7.57
N LEU A 122 -2.60 14.13 7.38
CA LEU A 122 -2.36 13.47 6.09
C LEU A 122 -3.02 12.09 6.04
N THR A 123 -2.77 11.26 7.05
CA THR A 123 -3.17 9.83 7.04
C THR A 123 -4.29 9.53 8.02
N GLY A 124 -4.61 10.46 8.94
CA GLY A 124 -5.44 10.18 10.11
C GLY A 124 -4.66 9.52 11.25
N GLY A 125 -3.32 9.52 11.16
CA GLY A 125 -2.40 9.00 12.16
C GLY A 125 -2.72 7.57 12.56
N VAL A 126 -2.85 7.31 13.86
CA VAL A 126 -3.12 5.96 14.40
C VAL A 126 -4.48 5.41 13.97
N ARG A 127 -5.46 6.29 13.68
CA ARG A 127 -6.82 5.88 13.27
C ARG A 127 -6.88 5.42 11.80
N GLY A 128 -5.92 5.86 10.98
CA GLY A 128 -5.85 5.55 9.56
C GLY A 128 -7.02 6.13 8.76
N VAL A 129 -7.22 5.57 7.56
CA VAL A 129 -8.27 5.98 6.60
C VAL A 129 -9.44 5.00 6.65
N ASN A 130 -10.64 5.51 6.89
CA ASN A 130 -11.89 4.75 6.86
C ASN A 130 -12.77 5.20 5.69
N GLY A 131 -13.80 4.41 5.35
CA GLY A 131 -14.74 4.73 4.27
C GLY A 131 -14.10 4.69 2.89
N ILE A 132 -13.17 3.75 2.66
CA ILE A 132 -12.61 3.54 1.32
C ILE A 132 -13.65 2.78 0.49
N PRO A 133 -14.08 3.32 -0.67
CA PRO A 133 -15.06 2.67 -1.52
C PRO A 133 -14.50 1.33 -2.01
N ARG A 134 -15.34 0.29 -1.92
CA ARG A 134 -14.97 -1.05 -2.39
C ARG A 134 -15.29 -1.14 -3.88
N PRO A 135 -14.35 -1.60 -4.73
CA PRO A 135 -14.72 -1.97 -6.09
C PRO A 135 -15.86 -2.98 -6.02
N PHE A 136 -16.97 -2.67 -6.71
CA PHE A 136 -18.18 -3.50 -6.76
C PHE A 136 -18.97 -3.60 -5.45
N GLY A 137 -18.79 -2.67 -4.50
CA GLY A 137 -19.57 -2.62 -3.26
C GLY A 137 -21.07 -2.34 -3.47
N ASP A 138 -21.43 -1.74 -4.60
CA ASP A 138 -22.82 -1.40 -4.96
C ASP A 138 -23.56 -2.52 -5.71
N LEU A 139 -22.90 -3.64 -5.98
CA LEU A 139 -23.58 -4.81 -6.53
C LEU A 139 -24.42 -5.43 -5.41
N ASP A 140 -25.75 -5.44 -5.60
CA ASP A 140 -26.67 -6.17 -4.73
C ASP A 140 -26.16 -7.61 -4.57
N TYR A 141 -25.83 -8.00 -3.35
CA TYR A 141 -25.61 -9.40 -3.01
C TYR A 141 -26.95 -10.10 -3.30
N MET A 142 -27.03 -10.84 -4.40
CA MET A 142 -28.24 -11.63 -4.68
C MET A 142 -28.52 -12.55 -3.48
N PRO A 143 -29.79 -12.61 -3.04
CA PRO A 143 -30.20 -13.23 -1.77
C PRO A 143 -29.80 -14.70 -1.65
#